data_AF-A0A2N2U0V1-F1
#
_entry.id   AF-A0A2N2U0V1-F1
#
_cell.length_a   1.000
_cell.length_b   1.000
_cell.length_c   1.000
_cell.angle_alpha   90.00
_cell.angle_beta   90.00
_cell.angle_gamma   90.00
#
_symmetry.space_group_name_H-M   'P 1'
#
loop_
_entity.id
_entity.type
_entity.pdbx_description
1 polymer ?
#
loop_
_entity_poly.entity_id
_entity_poly.type
_entity_poly.pdbx_seq_one_letter_code
_entity_poly.pdbx_strand_id
1 'polypeptide(L)'
;MIEKNRRQKHPRRHPHFVWVDPEQFYRERVTAGLSQKQACEYLGVTRRTMNNWETGRSRIPYPAFKLIRMRAGAIVHVPGWDGWRYARDGALLTPDGRSFQPWELQNLELVVSLARRYVENRPRGAA
;
A
#
# COMPACT_ATOMS: atom_id res chain seq x y z
N MET A 1 44.48 -8.92 -22.22
CA MET A 1 44.25 -8.83 -20.76
C MET A 1 42.93 -8.09 -20.53
N ILE A 2 41.97 -8.78 -19.91
CA ILE A 2 40.69 -8.33 -19.32
C ILE A 2 39.72 -7.60 -20.26
N GLU A 3 39.01 -8.40 -21.05
CA GLU A 3 37.75 -8.00 -21.67
C GLU A 3 36.74 -7.69 -20.57
N LYS A 4 36.47 -6.39 -20.37
CA LYS A 4 35.55 -5.93 -19.33
C LYS A 4 34.17 -6.48 -19.67
N ASN A 5 33.71 -7.45 -18.87
CA ASN A 5 32.35 -7.98 -18.83
C ASN A 5 31.29 -6.88 -19.01
N ARG A 6 30.92 -6.59 -20.27
CA ARG A 6 29.84 -5.66 -20.57
C ARG A 6 28.55 -6.40 -20.28
N ARG A 7 28.13 -6.37 -19.00
CA ARG A 7 26.91 -7.00 -18.49
C ARG A 7 25.80 -6.85 -19.54
N GLN A 8 25.42 -7.96 -20.18
CA GLN A 8 24.31 -7.96 -21.12
C GLN A 8 23.06 -7.49 -20.35
N LYS A 9 22.51 -6.34 -20.72
CA LYS A 9 21.29 -5.81 -20.10
C LYS A 9 20.13 -6.74 -20.49
N HIS A 10 19.88 -7.75 -19.68
CA HIS A 10 18.65 -8.51 -19.79
C HIS A 10 17.48 -7.55 -19.52
N PRO A 11 16.43 -7.53 -20.37
CA PRO A 11 15.22 -6.80 -20.05
C PRO A 11 14.69 -7.39 -18.74
N ARG A 12 14.67 -6.57 -17.68
CA ARG A 12 14.19 -6.98 -16.37
C ARG A 12 12.68 -7.20 -16.45
N ARG A 13 12.27 -8.38 -16.90
CA ARG A 13 10.88 -8.83 -17.01
C ARG A 13 10.44 -9.47 -15.68
N HIS A 14 10.57 -8.77 -14.55
CA HIS A 14 9.93 -9.28 -13.33
C HIS A 14 8.43 -8.91 -13.38
N PRO A 15 7.50 -9.81 -12.99
CA PRO A 15 6.06 -9.56 -13.09
C PRO A 15 5.53 -8.37 -12.27
N HIS A 16 6.35 -7.82 -11.36
CA HIS A 16 5.98 -6.70 -10.50
C HIS A 16 6.58 -5.36 -10.96
N PHE A 17 6.93 -5.24 -12.24
CA PHE A 17 7.42 -4.00 -12.85
C PHE A 17 6.28 -2.98 -13.09
N VAL A 18 5.40 -2.78 -12.11
CA VAL A 18 4.41 -1.70 -12.14
C VAL A 18 5.18 -0.38 -12.13
N TRP A 19 4.86 0.50 -13.07
CA TRP A 19 5.31 1.88 -13.01
C TRP A 19 4.58 2.56 -11.86
N VAL A 20 5.34 2.95 -10.85
CA VAL A 20 4.80 3.73 -9.74
C VAL A 20 4.73 5.17 -10.21
N ASP A 21 3.55 5.77 -10.10
CA ASP A 21 3.36 7.19 -10.35
C ASP A 21 4.11 8.01 -9.28
N PRO A 22 5.00 8.94 -9.68
CA PRO A 22 5.71 9.84 -8.76
C PRO A 22 4.80 10.56 -7.77
N GLU A 23 3.63 11.00 -8.23
CA GLU A 23 2.65 11.70 -7.40
C GLU A 23 2.07 10.76 -6.34
N GLN A 24 1.73 9.53 -6.73
CA GLN A 24 1.31 8.50 -5.78
C GLN A 24 2.39 8.21 -4.74
N PHE A 25 3.66 8.08 -5.14
CA PHE A 25 4.76 7.84 -4.21
C PHE A 25 4.94 9.00 -3.22
N TYR A 26 4.84 10.25 -3.68
CA TYR A 26 4.87 11.44 -2.83
C TYR A 26 3.75 11.40 -1.79
N ARG A 27 2.50 11.13 -2.22
CA ARG A 27 1.34 11.05 -1.32
C ARG A 27 1.53 9.99 -0.25
N GLU A 28 1.96 8.78 -0.63
CA GLU A 28 2.20 7.70 0.33
C GLU A 28 3.29 8.05 1.34
N ARG A 29 4.35 8.76 0.93
CA ARG A 29 5.37 9.24 1.86
C ARG A 29 4.81 10.24 2.85
N VAL A 30 3.97 11.17 2.39
CA VAL A 30 3.32 12.17 3.25
C VAL A 30 2.34 11.48 4.21
N THR A 31 1.55 10.51 3.74
CA THR A 31 0.67 9.68 4.58
C THR A 31 1.46 8.89 5.63
N ALA A 32 2.66 8.40 5.29
CA ALA A 32 3.59 7.80 6.24
C ALA A 32 4.15 8.78 7.28
N GLY A 33 3.86 10.08 7.17
CA GLY A 33 4.35 11.13 8.06
C GLY A 33 5.85 11.37 7.94
N LEU A 34 6.46 11.03 6.80
CA LEU A 34 7.89 11.15 6.58
C LEU A 34 8.22 12.41 5.78
N SER A 35 9.16 13.21 6.29
CA SER A 35 9.91 14.15 5.43
C SER A 35 10.74 13.38 4.40
N GLN A 36 11.20 14.06 3.34
CA GLN A 36 12.12 13.44 2.39
C GLN A 36 13.41 12.91 3.07
N LYS A 37 13.93 13.63 4.07
CA LYS A 37 15.12 13.20 4.82
C LYS A 37 14.87 11.89 5.58
N GLN A 38 13.76 11.81 6.32
CA GLN A 38 13.40 10.58 7.06
C GLN A 38 13.10 9.43 6.10
N ALA A 39 12.48 9.68 4.96
CA ALA A 39 12.24 8.65 3.95
C ALA A 39 13.56 8.16 3.31
N CYS A 40 14.54 9.04 3.12
CA CYS A 40 15.89 8.65 2.66
C CYS A 40 16.57 7.72 3.67
N GLU A 41 16.53 8.07 4.95
CA GLU A 41 17.07 7.24 6.04
C GLU A 41 16.35 5.89 6.11
N TYR A 42 15.02 5.90 6.05
CA TYR A 42 14.19 4.69 6.09
C TYR A 42 14.46 3.73 4.92
N LEU A 43 14.69 4.26 3.72
CA LEU A 43 14.90 3.48 2.50
C LEU A 43 16.39 3.22 2.19
N GLY A 44 17.32 3.82 2.94
CA GLY A 44 18.75 3.73 2.67
C GLY A 44 19.18 4.38 1.35
N VAL A 45 18.58 5.51 0.98
CA VAL A 45 18.89 6.24 -0.27
C VAL A 45 19.31 7.68 -0.02
N THR A 46 19.86 8.32 -1.05
CA THR A 46 20.23 9.74 -0.98
C THR A 46 19.02 10.65 -1.24
N ARG A 47 19.08 11.90 -0.75
CA ARG A 47 18.09 12.94 -1.09
C ARG A 47 17.97 13.19 -2.59
N ARG A 48 19.08 13.07 -3.34
CA ARG A 48 19.06 13.19 -4.81
C ARG A 48 18.20 12.09 -5.43
N THR A 49 18.33 10.86 -4.96
CA THR A 49 17.51 9.73 -5.40
C THR A 49 16.03 9.98 -5.11
N MET A 50 15.70 10.40 -3.88
CA MET A 50 14.34 10.74 -3.47
C MET A 50 13.73 11.84 -4.35
N ASN A 51 14.46 12.93 -4.58
CA ASN A 51 14.01 14.00 -5.48
C ASN A 51 13.78 13.51 -6.91
N ASN A 52 14.68 12.69 -7.45
CA ASN A 52 14.50 12.15 -8.80
C ASN A 52 13.28 11.24 -8.92
N TRP A 53 12.95 10.51 -7.86
CA TRP A 53 11.74 9.68 -7.79
C TRP A 53 10.47 10.53 -7.77
N GLU A 54 10.37 11.50 -6.87
CA GLU A 54 9.17 12.33 -6.73
C GLU A 54 8.94 13.29 -7.89
N THR A 55 10.02 13.67 -8.60
CA THR A 55 9.95 14.50 -9.81
C THR A 55 9.81 13.68 -11.09
N GLY A 56 9.73 12.35 -11.00
CA GLY A 56 9.62 11.44 -12.15
C GLY A 56 10.88 11.37 -13.05
N ARG A 57 11.99 11.99 -12.64
CA ARG A 57 13.27 11.96 -13.38
C ARG A 57 13.91 10.59 -13.42
N SER A 58 13.60 9.72 -12.45
CA SER A 58 14.02 8.33 -12.48
C SER A 58 12.91 7.40 -11.99
N ARG A 59 12.96 6.17 -12.48
CA ARG A 59 12.04 5.12 -12.08
C ARG A 59 12.18 4.81 -10.59
N ILE A 60 11.04 4.70 -9.92
CA ILE A 60 10.93 4.26 -8.53
C ILE A 60 11.00 2.74 -8.48
N PRO A 61 11.93 2.14 -7.71
CA PRO A 61 11.93 0.72 -7.46
C PRO A 61 10.68 0.29 -6.71
N TYR A 62 10.01 -0.74 -7.19
CA TYR A 62 8.79 -1.25 -6.57
C TYR A 62 8.95 -1.63 -5.07
N PRO A 63 10.08 -2.19 -4.60
CA PRO A 63 10.30 -2.41 -3.17
C PRO A 63 10.29 -1.12 -2.34
N ALA A 64 10.87 -0.03 -2.85
CA ALA A 64 10.89 1.25 -2.16
C ALA A 64 9.47 1.81 -1.98
N PHE A 65 8.65 1.72 -3.03
CA PHE A 65 7.24 2.10 -2.96
C PHE A 65 6.45 1.24 -1.97
N LYS A 66 6.65 -0.08 -1.99
CA LYS A 66 6.01 -1.00 -1.03
C LYS A 66 6.36 -0.67 0.42
N LEU A 67 7.63 -0.42 0.73
CA LEU A 67 8.06 -0.07 2.08
C LEU A 67 7.41 1.22 2.57
N ILE A 68 7.34 2.25 1.72
CA ILE A 68 6.65 3.50 2.05
C ILE A 68 5.16 3.24 2.31
N ARG A 69 4.49 2.44 1.49
CA ARG A 69 3.07 2.07 1.70
C ARG A 69 2.84 1.30 3.01
N MET A 70 3.71 0.33 3.33
CA MET A 70 3.66 -0.37 4.62
C MET A 70 3.82 0.61 5.79
N ARG A 71 4.76 1.55 5.67
CA ARG A 71 4.97 2.59 6.68
C ARG A 71 3.77 3.54 6.80
N ALA A 72 3.04 3.76 5.71
CA ALA A 72 1.79 4.51 5.66
C ALA A 72 0.57 3.71 6.14
N GLY A 73 0.78 2.54 6.76
CA GLY A 73 -0.28 1.68 7.29
C GLY A 73 -1.04 0.88 6.21
N ALA A 74 -0.65 0.94 4.94
CA ALA A 74 -1.36 0.23 3.89
C ALA A 74 -1.15 -1.28 3.97
N ILE A 75 -2.22 -2.03 3.74
CA ILE A 75 -2.18 -3.49 3.64
C ILE A 75 -1.75 -3.83 2.22
N VAL A 76 -0.46 -4.07 2.07
CA VAL A 76 0.16 -4.42 0.78
C VAL A 76 0.35 -5.94 0.70
N HIS A 77 0.27 -6.50 -0.51
CA HIS A 77 0.42 -7.93 -0.84
C HIS A 77 -0.81 -8.83 -0.76
N VAL A 78 -1.99 -8.32 -0.37
CA VAL A 78 -3.21 -9.13 -0.33
C VAL A 78 -4.25 -8.54 -1.31
N PRO A 79 -4.60 -9.25 -2.39
CA PRO A 79 -5.66 -8.82 -3.30
C PRO A 79 -6.97 -8.57 -2.56
N GLY A 80 -7.72 -7.53 -2.96
CA GLY A 80 -8.98 -7.16 -2.31
C GLY A 80 -8.84 -6.21 -1.12
N TRP A 81 -7.61 -5.92 -0.68
CA TRP A 81 -7.31 -4.93 0.36
C TRP A 81 -6.86 -3.58 -0.22
N ASP A 82 -7.15 -3.33 -1.49
CA ASP A 82 -6.85 -2.07 -2.14
C ASP A 82 -7.57 -0.89 -1.46
N GLY A 83 -6.80 0.11 -1.04
CA GLY A 83 -7.32 1.27 -0.30
C GLY A 83 -7.44 1.08 1.21
N TRP A 84 -7.35 -0.16 1.71
CA TRP A 84 -7.42 -0.44 3.15
C TRP A 84 -6.11 -0.11 3.88
N ARG A 85 -6.22 0.39 5.11
CA ARG A 85 -5.06 0.81 5.92
C ARG A 85 -5.30 0.63 7.41
N TYR A 86 -4.22 0.55 8.18
CA TYR A 86 -4.27 0.77 9.63
C TYR A 86 -4.01 2.25 9.94
N ALA A 87 -4.87 2.83 10.77
CA ALA A 87 -4.64 4.11 11.40
C ALA A 87 -3.54 4.00 12.48
N ARG A 88 -3.03 5.16 12.93
CA ARG A 88 -1.95 5.20 13.94
C ARG A 88 -2.35 4.58 15.28
N ASP A 89 -3.63 4.64 15.63
CA ASP A 89 -4.22 4.05 16.83
C ASP A 89 -4.52 2.55 16.69
N GLY A 90 -4.29 1.96 15.50
CA GLY A 90 -4.52 0.55 15.22
C GLY A 90 -5.89 0.24 14.61
N ALA A 91 -6.76 1.25 14.41
CA ALA A 91 -8.04 1.03 13.73
C ALA A 91 -7.86 0.63 12.27
N LEU A 92 -8.73 -0.25 11.76
CA LEU A 92 -8.79 -0.61 10.35
C LEU A 92 -9.62 0.43 9.60
N LEU A 93 -8.99 1.13 8.67
CA LEU A 93 -9.60 2.08 7.76
C LEU A 93 -10.01 1.40 6.45
N THR A 94 -11.25 1.64 6.08
CA THR A 94 -11.83 1.25 4.80
C THR A 94 -11.50 2.26 3.70
N PRO A 95 -11.54 1.85 2.42
CA PRO A 95 -11.35 2.77 1.29
C PRO A 95 -12.38 3.92 1.23
N ASP A 96 -13.58 3.70 1.76
CA ASP A 96 -14.67 4.68 1.83
C ASP A 96 -14.61 5.56 3.09
N GLY A 97 -13.58 5.42 3.93
CA GLY A 97 -13.29 6.34 5.04
C GLY A 97 -13.90 5.95 6.40
N ARG A 98 -14.57 4.79 6.49
CA ARG A 98 -14.99 4.22 7.78
C ARG A 98 -13.81 3.62 8.54
N SER A 99 -13.85 3.68 9.86
CA SER A 99 -12.84 3.09 10.76
C SER A 99 -13.47 2.02 11.64
N PHE A 100 -12.74 0.92 11.88
CA PHE A 100 -13.13 -0.13 12.81
C PHE A 100 -12.01 -0.39 13.81
N GLN A 101 -12.31 -0.24 15.09
CA GLN A 101 -11.39 -0.56 16.16
C GLN A 101 -11.23 -2.08 16.33
N PRO A 102 -10.09 -2.57 16.84
CA PRO A 102 -9.86 -4.01 16.98
C PRO A 102 -10.97 -4.75 17.75
N TRP A 103 -11.55 -4.14 18.79
CA TRP A 103 -12.65 -4.73 19.56
C TRP A 103 -13.99 -4.74 18.81
N GLU A 104 -14.22 -3.80 17.88
CA GLU A 104 -15.39 -3.81 17.00
C GLU A 104 -15.29 -4.98 16.02
N LEU A 105 -14.07 -5.28 15.55
CA LEU A 105 -13.80 -6.41 14.67
C LEU A 105 -14.00 -7.77 15.35
N GLN A 106 -13.83 -7.88 16.68
CA GLN A 106 -14.06 -9.12 17.42
C GLN A 106 -15.50 -9.62 17.30
N ASN A 107 -16.46 -8.72 17.11
CA ASN A 107 -17.87 -9.06 16.96
C ASN A 107 -18.28 -9.32 15.50
N LEU A 108 -17.34 -9.25 14.54
CA LEU A 108 -17.66 -9.39 13.11
C LEU A 108 -18.31 -10.73 12.79
N GLU A 109 -17.86 -11.83 13.38
CA GLU A 109 -18.46 -13.14 13.12
C GLU A 109 -19.94 -13.15 13.49
N LEU A 110 -20.26 -12.64 14.68
CA LEU A 110 -21.64 -12.53 15.16
C LEU A 110 -22.46 -11.61 14.25
N VAL A 111 -21.96 -10.41 13.96
CA VAL A 111 -22.66 -9.42 13.12
C VAL A 111 -22.92 -9.95 11.71
N VAL A 112 -21.90 -10.53 11.07
CA VAL A 112 -22.03 -11.13 9.74
C VAL A 112 -22.98 -12.32 9.75
N SER A 113 -22.93 -13.16 10.79
CA SER A 113 -23.85 -14.30 10.94
C SER A 113 -25.30 -13.85 11.12
N LEU A 114 -25.54 -12.83 11.95
CA LEU A 114 -26.87 -12.24 12.13
C LEU A 114 -27.39 -11.59 10.83
N ALA A 115 -26.53 -10.86 10.11
CA ALA A 115 -26.88 -10.26 8.82
C ALA A 115 -27.25 -11.31 7.77
N ARG A 116 -26.48 -12.41 7.68
CA ARG A 116 -26.79 -13.54 6.78
C ARG A 116 -28.15 -14.15 7.11
N ARG A 117 -28.41 -14.46 8.39
CA ARG A 117 -29.70 -14.98 8.86
C ARG A 117 -30.86 -14.03 8.59
N TYR A 118 -30.65 -12.73 8.75
CA TYR A 118 -31.67 -11.73 8.43
C TYR A 118 -32.03 -11.72 6.94
N VAL A 119 -31.05 -11.80 6.04
CA VAL A 119 -31.27 -11.87 4.60
C VAL A 119 -31.98 -13.17 4.20
N GLU A 120 -31.60 -14.31 4.80
CA GLU A 120 -32.23 -15.61 4.56
C GLU A 120 -33.70 -15.64 4.99
N ASN A 121 -34.00 -15.08 6.17
CA ASN A 121 -35.34 -15.05 6.74
C ASN A 121 -36.19 -13.88 6.24
N ARG A 122 -35.64 -12.99 5.38
CA ARG A 122 -36.40 -11.89 4.81
C ARG A 122 -37.51 -12.47 3.92
N PRO A 123 -38.80 -12.20 4.20
CA PRO A 123 -39.88 -12.75 3.40
C PRO A 123 -39.71 -12.30 1.95
N ARG A 124 -39.62 -13.29 1.04
CA ARG A 124 -39.59 -13.05 -0.40
C ARG A 124 -41.00 -12.68 -0.86
N GLY A 125 -41.41 -11.43 -0.68
CA GLY A 125 -42.70 -10.94 -1.20
C GLY A 125 -43.45 -9.93 -0.34
N ALA A 126 -42.79 -8.85 0.07
CA ALA A 126 -43.51 -7.62 0.44
C ALA A 126 -43.29 -6.58 -0.67
N ALA A 127 -43.98 -6.79 -1.79
CA ALA A 127 -44.22 -5.84 -2.87
C ALA A 127 -45.63 -6.10 -3.39
#